data_AF-A0AAD3DR50-F1
#
_entry.id   AF-A0AAD3DR50-F1
#
_cell.length_a   1.000
_cell.length_b   1.000
_cell.length_c   1.000
_cell.angle_alpha   90.00
_cell.angle_beta   90.00
_cell.angle_gamma   90.00
#
_symmetry.space_group_name_H-M   'P 1'
#
loop_
_entity.id
_entity.type
_entity.pdbx_description
1 polymer ?
#
loop_
_entity_poly.entity_id
_entity_poly.type
_entity_poly.pdbx_seq_one_letter_code
_entity_poly.pdbx_strand_id
1 'polypeptide(L)'
;HRREGAQAFLSDWPQAFSSGRGDLSGGGALLVFLPGAPEISRLQRLLLSSDKVLSAAGGSAGLRVLPLHGSLSSAEQSRVFGRPPAGCFKVVLSTNVAETSITIDDVTAVLDTGRVKEMSHDAERGIQRLQEGWVSQAAAQQRRGRAGRVRPGICFRLFSSQQWRRMPHHTQPEMLRSPLESVCLLVKGMTEAAAAAAGGSTTSTSTDTLSSSDLSSTLGSSSGAAAFLSRCLSPPSPTAVSSALRLLRGIGAFDSSESLTSLGRHLNRMPMDPRVGKALVYGCMLGCLDPVLTVTAAMAHGRPVFLNLQSALEGAAAARQQLLRSAVTSRSDHIALVAAYNGWIKAVEKGGRSAGSQLCSDCGLSESSLEAIRAGRVEYARVLGELGFLESDPWVIAAAAGAGTGAGQQQQGGADKEDPANRNAGNARFLKAALCAGFYPSVLRVQHPKTKYKEVYGGTEEAEADAKDVKLFDRERGRVFLHPGSVCFSVGKYESGWLVYTQMTEMIRDGRPKLLVREASMVPVYSLLLFGGEVAVEHA
;
A
#
# COMPACT_ATOMS: atom_id res chain seq x y z
N HIS A 1 33.82 27.54 -14.14
CA HIS A 1 34.22 26.15 -14.41
C HIS A 1 33.09 25.14 -14.75
N ARG A 2 31.78 25.41 -14.63
CA ARG A 2 30.74 24.35 -14.79
C ARG A 2 29.77 24.44 -15.99
N ARG A 3 29.79 25.51 -16.79
CA ARG A 3 28.97 25.56 -18.03
C ARG A 3 29.61 24.76 -19.15
N GLU A 4 30.91 24.95 -19.36
CA GLU A 4 31.67 24.22 -20.38
C GLU A 4 31.69 22.71 -20.12
N GLY A 5 31.89 22.26 -18.87
CA GLY A 5 31.92 20.82 -18.58
C GLY A 5 30.60 20.08 -18.82
N ALA A 6 29.45 20.70 -18.54
CA ALA A 6 28.15 20.08 -18.81
C ALA A 6 27.78 20.13 -20.29
N GLN A 7 28.09 21.24 -20.97
CA GLN A 7 27.80 21.41 -22.39
C GLN A 7 28.74 20.58 -23.27
N ALA A 8 30.04 20.51 -22.92
CA ALA A 8 31.03 19.62 -23.52
C ALA A 8 30.69 18.15 -23.27
N PHE A 9 30.28 17.77 -22.06
CA PHE A 9 29.81 16.42 -21.79
C PHE A 9 28.57 16.07 -22.59
N LEU A 10 27.61 16.99 -22.75
CA LEU A 10 26.39 16.76 -23.51
C LEU A 10 26.63 16.74 -25.03
N SER A 11 27.60 17.51 -25.54
CA SER A 11 28.00 17.51 -26.95
C SER A 11 28.87 16.29 -27.30
N ASP A 12 29.75 15.89 -26.40
CA ASP A 12 30.61 14.73 -26.54
C ASP A 12 29.92 13.45 -26.04
N TRP A 13 28.69 13.53 -25.53
CA TRP A 13 27.98 12.41 -24.92
C TRP A 13 27.93 11.15 -25.82
N PRO A 14 27.71 11.27 -27.15
CA PRO A 14 27.80 10.12 -28.05
C PRO A 14 29.26 9.73 -28.40
N GLN A 15 30.21 10.68 -28.39
CA GLN A 15 31.58 10.50 -28.87
C GLN A 15 32.60 10.09 -27.79
N ALA A 16 32.35 10.44 -26.53
CA ALA A 16 33.18 10.08 -25.37
C ALA A 16 33.16 8.57 -25.07
N PHE A 17 32.24 7.83 -25.70
CA PHE A 17 32.15 6.37 -25.61
C PHE A 17 32.56 5.65 -26.90
N SER A 18 32.58 6.32 -28.06
CA SER A 18 33.10 5.75 -29.31
C SER A 18 34.60 5.97 -29.50
N SER A 19 35.14 7.02 -28.89
CA SER A 19 36.58 7.28 -28.85
C SER A 19 37.10 7.03 -27.44
N GLY A 20 37.97 6.03 -27.27
CA GLY A 20 38.65 5.71 -26.01
C GLY A 20 39.65 6.79 -25.55
N ARG A 21 39.25 8.07 -25.56
CA ARG A 21 40.08 9.25 -25.20
C ARG A 21 39.62 9.99 -23.95
N GLY A 22 38.64 9.47 -23.23
CA GLY A 22 38.47 9.71 -21.80
C GLY A 22 38.56 8.37 -21.09
N ASP A 23 38.94 8.35 -19.82
CA ASP A 23 39.09 7.18 -18.94
C ASP A 23 37.75 6.42 -18.64
N LEU A 24 36.86 6.35 -19.64
CA LEU A 24 35.55 5.72 -19.63
C LEU A 24 35.52 4.36 -20.34
N SER A 25 36.69 3.81 -20.69
CA SER A 25 36.89 2.50 -21.34
C SER A 25 36.16 1.31 -20.68
N GLY A 26 35.66 1.45 -19.45
CA GLY A 26 34.89 0.44 -18.72
C GLY A 26 33.36 0.43 -18.88
N GLY A 27 32.75 1.34 -19.65
CA GLY A 27 31.27 1.41 -19.79
C GLY A 27 30.55 1.90 -18.52
N GLY A 28 29.48 2.69 -18.65
CA GLY A 28 28.80 3.31 -17.50
C GLY A 28 27.30 3.48 -17.72
N ALA A 29 26.56 3.52 -16.62
CA ALA A 29 25.11 3.67 -16.60
C ALA A 29 24.70 5.09 -16.15
N LEU A 30 23.59 5.57 -16.73
CA LEU A 30 22.92 6.79 -16.32
C LEU A 30 21.78 6.46 -15.36
N LEU A 31 21.78 7.05 -14.17
CA LEU A 31 20.68 6.98 -13.21
C LEU A 31 19.89 8.30 -13.21
N VAL A 32 18.60 8.23 -13.52
CA VAL A 32 17.69 9.38 -13.60
C VAL A 32 16.70 9.32 -12.44
N PHE A 33 16.68 10.34 -11.58
CA PHE A 33 15.69 10.46 -10.51
C PHE A 33 14.46 11.22 -10.97
N LEU A 34 13.30 10.57 -10.89
CA LEU A 34 11.97 11.08 -11.26
C LEU A 34 11.01 10.98 -10.07
N PRO A 35 9.95 11.82 -10.01
CA PRO A 35 9.06 11.86 -8.85
C PRO A 35 8.17 10.63 -8.70
N GLY A 36 7.84 9.90 -9.78
CA GLY A 36 6.93 8.75 -9.70
C GLY A 36 6.89 7.87 -10.95
N ALA A 37 6.14 6.78 -10.86
CA ALA A 37 5.97 5.80 -11.94
C ALA A 37 5.37 6.39 -13.24
N PRO A 38 4.37 7.30 -13.22
CA PRO A 38 3.85 7.89 -14.46
C PRO A 38 4.92 8.66 -15.24
N GLU A 39 5.78 9.41 -14.55
CA GLU A 39 6.89 10.14 -15.16
C GLU A 39 7.96 9.18 -15.71
N ILE A 40 8.25 8.09 -15.00
CA ILE A 40 9.14 7.01 -15.46
C ILE A 40 8.63 6.39 -16.74
N SER A 41 7.37 5.92 -16.78
CA SER A 41 6.80 5.28 -17.96
C SER A 41 6.69 6.24 -19.15
N ARG A 42 6.44 7.53 -18.91
CA ARG A 42 6.44 8.55 -19.97
C ARG A 42 7.85 8.74 -20.55
N LEU A 43 8.86 8.93 -19.71
CA LEU A 43 10.23 9.13 -20.19
C LEU A 43 10.77 7.87 -20.88
N GLN A 44 10.47 6.69 -20.36
CA GLN A 44 10.86 5.43 -20.98
C GLN A 44 10.32 5.32 -22.41
N ARG A 45 9.03 5.60 -22.63
CA ARG A 45 8.44 5.61 -23.97
C ARG A 45 9.12 6.63 -24.88
N LEU A 46 9.33 7.86 -24.40
CA LEU A 46 9.98 8.91 -25.19
C LEU A 46 11.41 8.54 -25.61
N LEU A 47 12.18 7.89 -24.73
CA LEU A 47 13.53 7.44 -25.06
C LEU A 47 13.52 6.30 -26.09
N LEU A 48 12.60 5.34 -25.93
CA LEU A 48 12.48 4.18 -26.82
C LEU A 48 11.81 4.50 -28.16
N SER A 49 11.13 5.64 -28.29
CA SER A 49 10.49 6.09 -29.54
C SER A 49 11.24 7.21 -30.26
N SER A 50 12.38 7.65 -29.75
CA SER A 50 13.13 8.78 -30.33
C SER A 50 14.22 8.30 -31.28
N ASP A 51 14.04 8.53 -32.58
CA ASP A 51 15.03 8.17 -33.61
C ASP A 51 16.41 8.78 -33.35
N LYS A 52 16.43 10.04 -32.84
CA LYS A 52 17.67 10.73 -32.47
C LYS A 52 18.43 10.03 -31.34
N VAL A 53 17.71 9.51 -30.34
CA VAL A 53 18.32 8.80 -29.20
C VAL A 53 18.77 7.41 -29.63
N LEU A 54 17.91 6.70 -30.37
CA LEU A 54 18.22 5.35 -30.86
C LEU A 54 19.42 5.36 -31.81
N SER A 55 19.46 6.31 -32.77
CA SER A 55 20.61 6.44 -33.67
C SER A 55 21.91 6.73 -32.92
N ALA A 56 21.88 7.61 -31.91
CA ALA A 56 23.06 7.89 -31.07
C ALA A 56 23.51 6.69 -30.23
N ALA A 57 22.58 5.79 -29.88
CA ALA A 57 22.86 4.59 -29.10
C ALA A 57 23.26 3.37 -29.94
N GLY A 58 23.36 3.48 -31.27
CA GLY A 58 23.64 2.32 -32.13
C GLY A 58 22.40 1.44 -32.42
N GLY A 59 21.21 2.05 -32.41
CA GLY A 59 19.92 1.40 -32.64
C GLY A 59 19.26 0.87 -31.37
N SER A 60 18.11 0.21 -31.52
CA SER A 60 17.30 -0.29 -30.40
C SER A 60 18.04 -1.31 -29.51
N ALA A 61 18.98 -2.08 -30.07
CA ALA A 61 19.77 -3.05 -29.31
C ALA A 61 20.85 -2.38 -28.43
N GLY A 62 21.28 -1.16 -28.80
CA GLY A 62 22.31 -0.41 -28.11
C GLY A 62 21.79 0.47 -26.97
N LEU A 63 20.48 0.47 -26.68
CA LEU A 63 19.89 1.20 -25.55
C LEU A 63 19.05 0.30 -24.65
N ARG A 64 19.36 0.27 -23.36
CA ARG A 64 18.61 -0.45 -22.34
C ARG A 64 18.06 0.52 -21.29
N VAL A 65 16.75 0.80 -21.38
CA VAL A 65 16.04 1.67 -20.43
C VAL A 65 15.27 0.82 -19.41
N LEU A 66 15.64 0.91 -18.15
CA LEU A 66 15.09 0.09 -17.05
C LEU A 66 14.36 0.98 -16.03
N PRO A 67 13.06 0.74 -15.76
CA PRO A 67 12.35 1.42 -14.69
C PRO A 67 12.75 0.86 -13.32
N LEU A 68 12.73 1.70 -12.28
CA LEU A 68 13.02 1.31 -10.90
C LEU A 68 12.16 2.08 -9.90
N HIS A 69 11.01 1.52 -9.52
CA HIS A 69 10.09 2.09 -8.54
C HIS A 69 9.44 1.01 -7.67
N GLY A 70 8.88 1.42 -6.53
CA GLY A 70 8.40 0.51 -5.48
C GLY A 70 7.26 -0.44 -5.87
N SER A 71 6.57 -0.21 -6.99
CA SER A 71 5.52 -1.12 -7.47
C SER A 71 6.01 -2.22 -8.41
N LEU A 72 7.29 -2.24 -8.78
CA LEU A 72 7.89 -3.33 -9.58
C LEU A 72 8.14 -4.57 -8.71
N SER A 73 8.09 -5.75 -9.32
CA SER A 73 8.47 -7.02 -8.70
C SER A 73 9.94 -7.05 -8.28
N SER A 74 10.30 -7.93 -7.34
CA SER A 74 11.71 -8.10 -6.94
C SER A 74 12.59 -8.51 -8.14
N ALA A 75 12.08 -9.39 -9.00
CA ALA A 75 12.77 -9.81 -10.21
C ALA A 75 13.00 -8.64 -11.19
N GLU A 76 12.00 -7.79 -11.41
CA GLU A 76 12.12 -6.60 -12.26
C GLU A 76 13.08 -5.57 -11.68
N GLN A 77 13.01 -5.30 -10.38
CA GLN A 77 13.94 -4.40 -9.71
C GLN A 77 15.37 -4.93 -9.84
N SER A 78 15.57 -6.23 -9.73
CA SER A 78 16.89 -6.86 -9.80
C SER A 78 17.57 -6.73 -11.18
N ARG A 79 16.81 -6.50 -12.25
CA ARG A 79 17.35 -6.29 -13.60
C ARG A 79 18.31 -5.10 -13.67
N VAL A 80 18.16 -4.12 -12.78
CA VAL A 80 19.02 -2.92 -12.74
C VAL A 80 20.42 -3.22 -12.24
N PHE A 81 20.68 -4.37 -11.61
CA PHE A 81 22.03 -4.75 -11.16
C PHE A 81 22.87 -5.39 -12.27
N GLY A 82 22.21 -5.95 -13.30
CA GLY A 82 22.92 -6.54 -14.44
C GLY A 82 23.71 -5.48 -15.21
N ARG A 83 24.96 -5.81 -15.57
CA ARG A 83 25.75 -4.98 -16.49
C ARG A 83 25.17 -5.10 -17.90
N PRO A 84 25.15 -4.00 -18.69
CA PRO A 84 24.71 -4.07 -20.07
C PRO A 84 25.71 -4.86 -20.94
N PRO A 85 25.25 -5.51 -22.02
CA PRO A 85 26.13 -6.10 -23.02
C PRO A 85 27.09 -5.05 -23.62
N ALA A 86 28.20 -5.50 -24.22
CA ALA A 86 29.13 -4.61 -24.91
C ALA A 86 28.40 -3.80 -26.01
N GLY A 87 28.68 -2.50 -26.09
CA GLY A 87 28.00 -1.59 -27.02
C GLY A 87 26.58 -1.17 -26.62
N CYS A 88 26.07 -1.62 -25.47
CA CYS A 88 24.74 -1.23 -24.97
C CYS A 88 24.84 -0.19 -23.85
N PHE A 89 24.11 0.91 -23.99
CA PHE A 89 24.00 1.97 -23.00
C PHE A 89 22.85 1.70 -22.03
N LYS A 90 23.14 1.75 -20.73
CA LYS A 90 22.15 1.49 -19.67
C LYS A 90 21.64 2.80 -19.08
N VAL A 91 20.31 2.96 -19.08
CA VAL A 91 19.59 4.05 -18.44
C VAL A 91 18.66 3.48 -17.39
N VAL A 92 18.85 3.85 -16.13
CA VAL A 92 17.95 3.48 -15.03
C VAL A 92 17.09 4.68 -14.67
N LEU A 93 15.78 4.53 -14.76
CA LEU A 93 14.79 5.55 -14.44
C LEU A 93 14.16 5.23 -13.08
N SER A 94 14.51 5.97 -12.02
CA SER A 94 14.17 5.61 -10.65
C SER A 94 13.43 6.70 -9.87
N THR A 95 12.64 6.30 -8.87
CA THR A 95 12.19 7.20 -7.80
C THR A 95 13.26 7.31 -6.69
N ASN A 96 12.89 7.76 -5.50
CA ASN A 96 13.75 7.75 -4.31
C ASN A 96 14.19 6.33 -3.87
N VAL A 97 13.71 5.25 -4.50
CA VAL A 97 14.15 3.87 -4.21
C VAL A 97 15.66 3.68 -4.43
N ALA A 98 16.23 4.34 -5.45
CA ALA A 98 17.68 4.31 -5.69
C ALA A 98 18.49 5.26 -4.79
N GLU A 99 17.84 6.06 -3.93
CA GLU A 99 18.50 7.09 -3.12
C GLU A 99 19.25 6.53 -1.92
N THR A 100 18.72 5.48 -1.29
CA THR A 100 19.29 4.82 -0.10
C THR A 100 19.46 3.33 -0.33
N SER A 101 18.36 2.61 -0.57
CA SER A 101 18.24 1.16 -0.45
C SER A 101 18.87 0.32 -1.58
N ILE A 102 19.20 0.91 -2.73
CA ILE A 102 19.69 0.16 -3.90
C ILE A 102 21.04 0.69 -4.40
N THR A 103 22.03 -0.19 -4.49
CA THR A 103 23.37 0.11 -5.01
C THR A 103 23.55 -0.48 -6.40
N ILE A 104 23.64 0.40 -7.41
CA ILE A 104 23.89 0.01 -8.80
C ILE A 104 25.34 0.39 -9.11
N ASP A 105 26.19 -0.62 -9.29
CA ASP A 105 27.65 -0.44 -9.28
C ASP A 105 28.19 0.22 -10.54
N ASP A 106 27.52 0.08 -11.68
CA ASP A 106 27.95 0.62 -12.97
C ASP A 106 27.49 2.07 -13.21
N VAL A 107 26.85 2.73 -12.24
CA VAL A 107 26.39 4.13 -12.39
C VAL A 107 27.57 5.10 -12.34
N THR A 108 27.70 5.90 -13.39
CA THR A 108 28.75 6.95 -13.52
C THR A 108 28.17 8.34 -13.71
N ALA A 109 26.90 8.43 -14.10
CA ALA A 109 26.19 9.68 -14.27
C ALA A 109 24.85 9.62 -13.53
N VAL A 110 24.53 10.69 -12.82
CA VAL A 110 23.22 10.89 -12.19
C VAL A 110 22.56 12.12 -12.78
N LEU A 111 21.30 12.01 -13.18
CA LEU A 111 20.43 13.12 -13.52
C LEU A 111 19.36 13.25 -12.44
N ASP A 112 19.43 14.32 -11.66
CA ASP A 112 18.51 14.61 -10.56
C ASP A 112 17.53 15.72 -10.95
N THR A 113 16.25 15.37 -11.09
CA THR A 113 15.19 16.35 -11.32
C THR A 113 14.93 17.24 -10.10
N GLY A 114 15.37 16.82 -8.90
CA GLY A 114 15.10 17.50 -7.64
C GLY A 114 13.67 17.34 -7.14
N ARG A 115 12.83 16.55 -7.81
CA ARG A 115 11.42 16.33 -7.45
C ARG A 115 11.24 14.99 -6.75
N VAL A 116 10.23 14.93 -5.88
CA VAL A 116 9.80 13.71 -5.19
C VAL A 116 8.30 13.77 -4.93
N LYS A 117 7.61 12.62 -5.03
CA LYS A 117 6.26 12.46 -4.50
C LYS A 117 6.35 11.70 -3.18
N GLU A 118 5.86 12.30 -2.11
CA GLU A 118 5.83 11.68 -0.78
C GLU A 118 4.41 11.72 -0.21
N MET A 119 4.12 10.72 0.61
CA MET A 119 2.90 10.71 1.40
C MET A 119 3.08 11.67 2.59
N SER A 120 2.08 12.53 2.79
CA SER A 120 1.94 13.42 3.93
C SER A 120 0.64 13.09 4.65
N HIS A 121 0.62 13.22 5.97
CA HIS A 121 -0.55 12.98 6.80
C HIS A 121 -1.10 14.31 7.33
N ASP A 122 -2.36 14.59 7.02
CA ASP A 122 -3.12 15.69 7.60
C ASP A 122 -3.83 15.16 8.85
N ALA A 123 -3.26 15.46 10.03
CA ALA A 123 -3.74 14.97 11.31
C ALA A 123 -5.12 15.53 11.74
N GLU A 124 -5.48 16.73 11.27
CA GLU A 124 -6.76 17.36 11.58
C GLU A 124 -7.87 16.68 10.82
N ARG A 125 -7.63 16.41 9.54
CA ARG A 125 -8.62 15.76 8.67
C ARG A 125 -8.50 14.24 8.67
N GLY A 126 -7.42 13.66 9.21
CA GLY A 126 -7.12 12.23 9.23
C GLY A 126 -6.87 11.63 7.85
N ILE A 127 -6.38 12.42 6.88
CA ILE A 127 -6.24 11.99 5.48
C ILE A 127 -4.78 11.91 5.11
N GLN A 128 -4.44 10.90 4.30
CA GLN A 128 -3.18 10.88 3.60
C GLN A 128 -3.28 11.69 2.29
N ARG A 129 -2.29 12.54 2.04
CA ARG A 129 -2.14 13.34 0.83
C ARG A 129 -0.86 12.91 0.12
N LEU A 130 -0.97 12.54 -1.15
CA LEU A 130 0.21 12.37 -1.99
C LEU A 130 0.62 13.74 -2.53
N GLN A 131 1.75 14.27 -2.06
CA GLN A 131 2.23 15.60 -2.43
C GLN A 131 3.51 15.49 -3.25
N GLU A 132 3.56 16.21 -4.37
CA GLU A 132 4.80 16.41 -5.10
C GLU A 132 5.53 17.64 -4.59
N GLY A 133 6.78 17.47 -4.20
CA GLY A 133 7.62 18.52 -3.62
C GLY A 133 9.03 18.52 -4.18
N TRP A 134 9.82 19.49 -3.69
CA TRP A 134 11.26 19.48 -3.86
C TRP A 134 11.89 18.56 -2.82
N VAL A 135 12.96 17.86 -3.23
CA VAL A 135 13.77 17.06 -2.32
C VAL A 135 14.52 17.95 -1.32
N SER A 136 14.98 17.34 -0.23
CA SER A 136 15.91 18.00 0.68
C SER A 136 17.31 18.10 0.06
N GLN A 137 18.11 19.05 0.55
CA GLN A 137 19.52 19.17 0.17
C GLN A 137 20.29 17.89 0.50
N ALA A 138 19.99 17.27 1.66
CA ALA A 138 20.53 15.96 2.04
C ALA A 138 20.16 14.86 1.04
N ALA A 139 18.91 14.78 0.60
CA ALA A 139 18.47 13.81 -0.40
C ALA A 139 19.18 14.00 -1.76
N ALA A 140 19.21 15.22 -2.28
CA ALA A 140 19.94 15.55 -3.52
C ALA A 140 21.47 15.34 -3.40
N GLN A 141 22.00 15.38 -2.19
CA GLN A 141 23.39 15.03 -1.89
C GLN A 141 23.61 13.52 -1.89
N GLN A 142 22.68 12.73 -1.34
CA GLN A 142 22.69 11.26 -1.42
C GLN A 142 22.60 10.79 -2.88
N ARG A 143 21.72 11.40 -3.68
CA ARG A 143 21.59 11.14 -5.12
C ARG A 143 22.90 11.39 -5.86
N ARG A 144 23.58 12.50 -5.57
CA ARG A 144 24.92 12.80 -6.12
C ARG A 144 25.92 11.69 -5.81
N GLY A 145 25.90 11.15 -4.59
CA GLY A 145 26.80 10.07 -4.16
C GLY A 145 26.65 8.77 -4.97
N ARG A 146 25.52 8.57 -5.67
CA ARG A 146 25.28 7.38 -6.50
C ARG A 146 26.17 7.29 -7.74
N ALA A 147 26.68 8.42 -8.24
CA ALA A 147 27.59 8.46 -9.40
C ALA A 147 29.07 8.20 -9.04
N GLY A 148 29.44 8.34 -7.76
CA GLY A 148 30.84 8.40 -7.33
C GLY A 148 31.35 7.17 -6.58
N ARG A 149 30.74 5.99 -6.78
CA ARG A 149 31.05 4.80 -5.99
C ARG A 149 32.29 4.05 -6.45
N VAL A 150 32.28 3.64 -7.72
CA VAL A 150 33.32 2.77 -8.28
C VAL A 150 34.42 3.59 -8.98
N ARG A 151 34.07 4.78 -9.45
CA ARG A 151 34.98 5.73 -10.10
C ARG A 151 34.42 7.15 -10.02
N PRO A 152 35.20 8.19 -10.38
CA PRO A 152 34.69 9.54 -10.50
C PRO A 152 33.48 9.59 -11.44
N GLY A 153 32.41 10.25 -11.00
CA GLY A 153 31.18 10.39 -11.76
C GLY A 153 30.61 11.79 -11.69
N ILE A 154 29.59 12.03 -12.52
CA ILE A 154 29.00 13.36 -12.71
C ILE A 154 27.54 13.35 -12.27
N CYS A 155 27.10 14.42 -11.61
CA CYS A 155 25.70 14.61 -11.24
C CYS A 155 25.16 15.91 -11.85
N PHE A 156 24.17 15.76 -12.72
CA PHE A 156 23.38 16.85 -13.31
C PHE A 156 22.18 17.13 -12.44
N ARG A 157 22.01 18.38 -12.00
CA ARG A 157 20.85 18.83 -11.23
C ARG A 157 20.00 19.73 -12.10
N LEU A 158 18.74 19.37 -12.31
CA LEU A 158 17.80 20.13 -13.15
C LEU A 158 17.07 21.23 -12.37
N PHE A 159 17.78 21.91 -11.48
CA PHE A 159 17.26 23.01 -10.68
C PHE A 159 18.37 24.04 -10.42
N SER A 160 17.98 25.31 -10.29
CA SER A 160 18.92 26.41 -10.14
C SER A 160 19.55 26.46 -8.75
N SER A 161 20.69 27.15 -8.62
CA SER A 161 21.31 27.45 -7.32
C SER A 161 20.40 28.28 -6.41
N GLN A 162 19.46 29.05 -6.97
CA GLN A 162 18.43 29.74 -6.19
C GLN A 162 17.43 28.75 -5.62
N GLN A 163 16.96 27.78 -6.42
CA GLN A 163 16.06 26.74 -5.94
C GLN A 163 16.74 25.86 -4.88
N TRP A 164 18.00 25.48 -5.07
CA TRP A 164 18.79 24.74 -4.07
C TRP A 164 18.77 25.41 -2.69
N ARG A 165 18.98 26.74 -2.64
CA ARG A 165 18.95 27.51 -1.38
C ARG A 165 17.58 27.55 -0.70
N ARG A 166 16.50 27.30 -1.45
CA ARG A 166 15.11 27.23 -0.92
C ARG A 166 14.71 25.81 -0.52
N MET A 167 15.47 24.79 -0.90
CA MET A 167 15.18 23.41 -0.52
C MET A 167 15.45 23.20 0.98
N PRO A 168 14.63 22.39 1.67
CA PRO A 168 14.86 22.07 3.07
C PRO A 168 16.20 21.34 3.23
N HIS A 169 16.88 21.52 4.36
CA HIS A 169 18.17 20.86 4.60
C HIS A 169 18.02 19.33 4.70
N HIS A 170 17.00 18.89 5.44
CA HIS A 170 16.70 17.49 5.67
C HIS A 170 15.24 17.18 5.32
N THR A 171 14.98 15.92 4.99
CA THR A 171 13.61 15.43 4.82
C THR A 171 12.94 15.38 6.19
N GLN A 172 11.66 15.73 6.24
CA GLN A 172 10.90 15.70 7.49
C GLN A 172 10.88 14.27 8.07
N PRO A 173 11.13 14.08 9.37
CA PRO A 173 11.05 12.77 10.02
C PRO A 173 9.68 12.12 9.82
N GLU A 174 9.67 10.79 9.64
CA GLU A 174 8.46 10.02 9.34
C GLU A 174 7.38 10.16 10.44
N MET A 175 7.78 10.19 11.70
CA MET A 175 6.89 10.41 12.85
C MET A 175 6.04 11.69 12.74
N LEU A 176 6.51 12.70 12.00
CA LEU A 176 5.79 13.98 11.84
C LEU A 176 4.84 13.99 10.63
N ARG A 177 4.86 12.94 9.80
CA ARG A 177 4.14 12.90 8.52
C ARG A 177 3.40 11.59 8.26
N SER A 178 3.41 10.66 9.21
CA SER A 178 2.70 9.38 9.17
C SER A 178 1.63 9.31 10.26
N PRO A 179 0.59 8.47 10.10
CA PRO A 179 -0.34 8.14 11.17
C PRO A 179 0.36 7.52 12.39
N LEU A 180 -0.15 7.78 13.60
CA LEU A 180 0.53 7.47 14.86
C LEU A 180 -0.15 6.36 15.68
N GLU A 181 -1.18 5.68 15.14
CA GLU A 181 -1.98 4.69 15.85
C GLU A 181 -1.14 3.51 16.33
N SER A 182 -0.32 2.93 15.46
CA SER A 182 0.57 1.82 15.84
C SER A 182 1.59 2.25 16.90
N VAL A 183 2.14 3.46 16.77
CA VAL A 183 3.13 3.99 17.71
C VAL A 183 2.49 4.24 19.09
N CYS A 184 1.33 4.89 19.13
CA CYS A 184 0.58 5.14 20.36
C CYS A 184 0.19 3.83 21.06
N LEU A 185 -0.24 2.82 20.28
CA LEU A 185 -0.59 1.50 20.81
C LEU A 185 0.64 0.80 21.40
N LEU A 186 1.79 0.84 20.72
CA LEU A 186 3.05 0.27 21.19
C LEU A 186 3.52 0.91 22.49
N VAL A 187 3.54 2.25 22.55
CA VAL A 187 3.93 3.00 23.75
C VAL A 187 3.06 2.62 24.94
N LYS A 188 1.73 2.52 24.75
CA LYS A 188 0.81 2.11 25.81
C LYS A 188 1.12 0.69 26.30
N GLY A 189 1.31 -0.28 25.39
CA GLY A 189 1.68 -1.65 25.75
C GLY A 189 2.97 -1.72 26.56
N MET A 190 4.00 -0.95 26.19
CA MET A 190 5.26 -0.87 26.94
C MET A 190 5.06 -0.26 28.33
N THR A 191 4.29 0.83 28.44
CA THR A 191 4.06 1.51 29.73
C THR A 191 3.21 0.68 30.70
N GLU A 192 2.18 -0.02 30.21
CA GLU A 192 1.39 -0.93 31.06
C GLU A 192 2.20 -2.15 31.50
N ALA A 193 3.01 -2.73 30.62
CA ALA A 193 3.90 -3.84 30.98
C ALA A 193 4.93 -3.43 32.04
N ALA A 194 5.51 -2.23 31.91
CA ALA A 194 6.42 -1.68 32.91
C ALA A 194 5.73 -1.42 34.25
N ALA A 195 4.49 -0.89 34.24
CA ALA A 195 3.70 -0.66 35.46
C ALA A 195 3.33 -1.98 36.15
N ALA A 196 2.94 -3.01 35.40
CA ALA A 196 2.64 -4.34 35.93
C ALA A 196 3.88 -5.00 36.56
N ALA A 197 5.06 -4.84 35.93
CA ALA A 197 6.32 -5.34 36.48
C ALA A 197 6.75 -4.61 37.76
N ALA A 198 6.41 -3.32 37.92
CA ALA A 198 6.71 -2.54 39.11
C ALA A 198 5.73 -2.80 40.28
N GLY A 199 4.49 -3.19 39.99
CA GLY A 199 3.46 -3.48 41.01
C GLY A 199 3.41 -4.95 41.47
N GLY A 200 4.08 -5.86 40.77
CA GLY A 200 4.22 -7.26 41.17
C GLY A 200 5.35 -7.45 42.17
N SER A 201 5.04 -7.88 43.40
CA SER A 201 6.05 -8.43 44.30
C SER A 201 6.63 -9.71 43.68
N THR A 202 7.85 -9.67 43.14
CA THR A 202 8.55 -10.89 42.70
C THR A 202 9.89 -11.03 43.39
N THR A 203 9.92 -11.99 44.32
CA THR A 203 11.05 -12.90 44.52
C THR A 203 11.60 -13.37 43.16
N SER A 204 12.90 -13.11 42.94
CA SER A 204 13.90 -13.79 42.08
C SER A 204 13.39 -14.65 40.91
N THR A 205 13.91 -14.52 39.68
CA THR A 205 15.30 -14.88 39.33
C THR A 205 15.73 -14.22 38.01
N SER A 206 17.01 -13.88 37.95
CA SER A 206 17.76 -13.15 36.92
C SER A 206 17.80 -13.76 35.52
N THR A 207 17.69 -12.91 34.48
CA THR A 207 18.68 -12.78 33.39
C THR A 207 18.45 -11.46 32.62
N ASP A 208 19.49 -10.62 32.59
CA ASP A 208 19.85 -9.58 31.61
C ASP A 208 18.72 -8.85 30.84
N THR A 209 17.97 -8.01 31.55
CA THR A 209 17.15 -6.96 30.94
C THR A 209 17.42 -5.64 31.65
N LEU A 210 17.43 -4.54 30.90
CA LEU A 210 17.53 -3.15 31.40
C LEU A 210 16.72 -3.01 32.70
N SER A 211 17.33 -2.48 33.76
CA SER A 211 16.70 -2.44 35.09
C SER A 211 15.32 -1.78 34.99
N SER A 212 14.29 -2.41 35.58
CA SER A 212 12.92 -1.89 35.57
C SER A 212 12.81 -0.48 36.16
N SER A 213 13.77 -0.09 37.01
CA SER A 213 13.96 1.27 37.54
C SER A 213 14.42 2.28 36.49
N ASP A 214 15.25 1.90 35.52
CA ASP A 214 15.67 2.78 34.42
C ASP A 214 14.55 3.00 33.41
N LEU A 215 13.74 1.97 33.16
CA LEU A 215 12.55 2.09 32.31
C LEU A 215 11.46 2.95 32.97
N SER A 216 11.19 2.78 34.27
CA SER A 216 10.17 3.61 34.94
C SER A 216 10.59 5.08 35.10
N SER A 217 11.87 5.34 35.36
CA SER A 217 12.43 6.70 35.43
C SER A 217 12.55 7.36 34.04
N THR A 218 12.90 6.58 33.01
CA THR A 218 12.96 7.09 31.63
C THR A 218 11.56 7.27 31.04
N LEU A 219 10.60 6.39 31.31
CA LEU A 219 9.21 6.52 30.84
C LEU A 219 8.42 7.55 31.64
N GLY A 220 8.85 7.84 32.88
CA GLY A 220 8.17 8.74 33.80
C GLY A 220 6.84 8.15 34.28
N SER A 221 6.41 8.50 35.49
CA SER A 221 5.05 8.20 35.98
C SER A 221 3.94 8.91 35.19
N SER A 222 4.25 9.57 34.07
CA SER A 222 3.33 10.33 33.24
C SER A 222 2.54 9.41 32.30
N SER A 223 1.30 9.21 32.69
CA SER A 223 0.29 8.25 32.25
C SER A 223 -0.29 8.48 30.83
N GLY A 224 0.52 8.52 29.77
CA GLY A 224 -0.06 8.59 28.42
C GLY A 224 0.93 8.60 27.26
N ALA A 225 0.48 8.10 26.10
CA ALA A 225 1.27 8.10 24.86
C ALA A 225 1.70 9.53 24.45
N ALA A 226 0.85 10.52 24.73
CA ALA A 226 1.16 11.93 24.46
C ALA A 226 2.35 12.46 25.27
N ALA A 227 2.45 12.10 26.54
CA ALA A 227 3.55 12.51 27.41
C ALA A 227 4.88 11.84 27.03
N PHE A 228 4.84 10.60 26.56
CA PHE A 228 6.01 9.93 26.04
C PHE A 228 6.49 10.55 24.71
N LEU A 229 5.57 10.73 23.75
CA LEU A 229 5.92 11.25 22.41
C LEU A 229 6.40 12.70 22.43
N SER A 230 5.98 13.50 23.41
CA SER A 230 6.47 14.88 23.58
C SER A 230 7.96 14.96 23.94
N ARG A 231 8.56 13.86 24.40
CA ARG A 231 9.98 13.76 24.79
C ARG A 231 10.89 13.22 23.67
N CYS A 232 10.34 12.87 22.51
CA CYS A 232 11.12 12.41 21.37
C CYS A 232 11.99 13.54 20.78
N LEU A 233 13.06 13.19 20.05
CA LEU A 233 13.96 14.14 19.37
C LEU A 233 13.21 15.14 18.46
N SER A 234 12.13 14.68 17.84
CA SER A 234 11.23 15.49 17.02
C SER A 234 9.80 15.13 17.39
N PRO A 235 9.20 15.82 18.38
CA PRO A 235 7.90 15.45 18.89
C PRO A 235 6.80 15.72 17.84
N PRO A 236 5.82 14.81 17.68
CA PRO A 236 4.67 15.02 16.80
C PRO A 236 3.73 16.11 17.32
N SER A 237 2.86 16.62 16.45
CA SER A 237 1.85 17.59 16.88
C SER A 237 0.87 16.96 17.88
N PRO A 238 0.39 17.72 18.89
CA PRO A 238 -0.63 17.24 19.83
C PRO A 238 -1.92 16.78 19.13
N THR A 239 -2.25 17.41 17.99
CA THR A 239 -3.39 17.05 17.15
C THR A 239 -3.23 15.68 16.52
N ALA A 240 -2.04 15.32 16.05
CA ALA A 240 -1.75 14.00 15.48
C ALA A 240 -1.88 12.90 16.53
N VAL A 241 -1.34 13.12 17.73
CA VAL A 241 -1.47 12.16 18.84
C VAL A 241 -2.93 12.01 19.26
N SER A 242 -3.65 13.12 19.45
CA SER A 242 -5.06 13.10 19.85
C SER A 242 -5.93 12.40 18.80
N SER A 243 -5.67 12.61 17.52
CA SER A 243 -6.39 11.91 16.44
C SER A 243 -6.10 10.41 16.43
N ALA A 244 -4.85 9.99 16.65
CA ALA A 244 -4.51 8.58 16.76
C ALA A 244 -5.18 7.91 17.97
N LEU A 245 -5.18 8.55 19.14
CA LEU A 245 -5.86 8.06 20.34
C LEU A 245 -7.39 7.95 20.13
N ARG A 246 -8.00 8.92 19.43
CA ARG A 246 -9.42 8.88 19.06
C ARG A 246 -9.74 7.67 18.18
N LEU A 247 -8.90 7.37 17.19
CA LEU A 247 -9.07 6.19 16.34
C LEU A 247 -8.93 4.90 17.15
N LEU A 248 -7.91 4.80 18.02
CA LEU A 248 -7.69 3.62 18.85
C LEU A 248 -8.85 3.34 19.81
N ARG A 249 -9.48 4.38 20.38
CA ARG A 249 -10.74 4.26 21.12
C ARG A 249 -11.88 3.82 20.21
N GLY A 250 -12.01 4.42 19.02
CA GLY A 250 -13.06 4.09 18.05
C GLY A 250 -13.02 2.64 17.56
N ILE A 251 -11.83 2.03 17.46
CA ILE A 251 -11.70 0.61 17.14
C ILE A 251 -11.80 -0.30 18.36
N GLY A 252 -11.91 0.25 19.57
CA GLY A 252 -12.01 -0.49 20.83
C GLY A 252 -10.68 -1.04 21.35
N ALA A 253 -9.54 -0.50 20.92
CA ALA A 253 -8.23 -0.86 21.45
C ALA A 253 -7.98 -0.24 22.84
N PHE A 254 -8.56 0.92 23.10
CA PHE A 254 -8.57 1.59 24.41
C PHE A 254 -9.98 1.74 24.94
N ASP A 255 -10.10 1.71 26.27
CA ASP A 255 -11.33 2.09 26.96
C ASP A 255 -11.42 3.63 27.15
N SER A 256 -12.45 4.08 27.88
CA SER A 256 -12.66 5.50 28.21
C SER A 256 -11.56 6.09 29.10
N SER A 257 -10.81 5.26 29.83
CA SER A 257 -9.68 5.64 30.68
C SER A 257 -8.32 5.65 29.97
N GLU A 258 -8.29 5.36 28.66
CA GLU A 258 -7.06 5.12 27.89
C GLU A 258 -6.22 3.91 28.35
N SER A 259 -6.86 2.91 28.94
CA SER A 259 -6.24 1.62 29.25
C SER A 259 -6.47 0.62 28.12
N LEU A 260 -5.55 -0.30 27.92
CA LEU A 260 -5.67 -1.35 26.91
C LEU A 260 -6.83 -2.28 27.23
N THR A 261 -7.76 -2.41 26.28
CA THR A 261 -8.80 -3.44 26.32
C THR A 261 -8.18 -4.82 26.02
N SER A 262 -8.95 -5.89 26.24
CA SER A 262 -8.51 -7.24 25.82
C SER A 262 -8.21 -7.31 24.32
N LEU A 263 -8.99 -6.63 23.47
CA LEU A 263 -8.69 -6.50 22.05
C LEU A 263 -7.38 -5.71 21.83
N GLY A 264 -7.23 -4.57 22.51
CA GLY A 264 -6.03 -3.72 22.43
C GLY A 264 -4.74 -4.47 22.76
N ARG A 265 -4.76 -5.36 23.77
CA ARG A 265 -3.60 -6.20 24.12
C ARG A 265 -3.21 -7.17 23.02
N HIS A 266 -4.18 -7.76 22.30
CA HIS A 266 -3.88 -8.60 21.14
C HIS A 266 -3.32 -7.77 19.99
N LEU A 267 -3.95 -6.62 19.68
CA LEU A 267 -3.49 -5.73 18.60
C LEU A 267 -2.08 -5.19 18.85
N ASN A 268 -1.72 -4.91 20.11
CA ASN A 268 -0.38 -4.47 20.49
C ASN A 268 0.72 -5.50 20.17
N ARG A 269 0.38 -6.80 20.19
CA ARG A 269 1.31 -7.89 19.86
C ARG A 269 1.39 -8.19 18.37
N MET A 270 0.53 -7.60 17.55
CA MET A 270 0.51 -7.82 16.10
C MET A 270 1.39 -6.78 15.39
N PRO A 271 2.34 -7.17 14.52
CA PRO A 271 3.23 -6.25 13.82
C PRO A 271 2.57 -5.62 12.58
N MET A 272 1.37 -5.04 12.75
CA MET A 272 0.57 -4.49 11.65
C MET A 272 -0.31 -3.31 12.11
N ASP A 273 -0.99 -2.64 11.17
CA ASP A 273 -1.97 -1.59 11.49
C ASP A 273 -3.08 -2.16 12.40
N PRO A 274 -3.46 -1.48 13.49
CA PRO A 274 -4.47 -1.97 14.43
C PRO A 274 -5.83 -2.32 13.80
N ARG A 275 -6.24 -1.62 12.72
CA ARG A 275 -7.48 -1.93 11.98
C ARG A 275 -7.36 -3.22 11.20
N VAL A 276 -6.19 -3.49 10.63
CA VAL A 276 -5.88 -4.74 9.93
C VAL A 276 -5.89 -5.90 10.93
N GLY A 277 -5.23 -5.74 12.08
CA GLY A 277 -5.26 -6.74 13.15
C GLY A 277 -6.68 -7.02 13.63
N LYS A 278 -7.50 -5.97 13.82
CA LYS A 278 -8.91 -6.12 14.20
C LYS A 278 -9.71 -6.88 13.14
N ALA A 279 -9.54 -6.55 11.86
CA ALA A 279 -10.20 -7.27 10.76
C ALA A 279 -9.88 -8.77 10.78
N LEU A 280 -8.60 -9.13 11.01
CA LEU A 280 -8.15 -10.52 11.10
C LEU A 280 -8.77 -11.27 12.28
N VAL A 281 -8.78 -10.65 13.48
CA VAL A 281 -9.44 -11.23 14.67
C VAL A 281 -10.91 -11.54 14.38
N TYR A 282 -11.65 -10.60 13.79
CA TYR A 282 -13.04 -10.84 13.42
C TYR A 282 -13.19 -11.84 12.26
N GLY A 283 -12.21 -11.92 11.35
CA GLY A 283 -12.15 -12.95 10.31
C GLY A 283 -12.10 -14.36 10.91
N CYS A 284 -11.28 -14.58 11.94
CA CYS A 284 -11.25 -15.83 12.70
C CYS A 284 -12.59 -16.11 13.38
N MET A 285 -13.12 -15.15 14.14
CA MET A 285 -14.37 -15.32 14.91
C MET A 285 -15.59 -15.61 14.02
N LEU A 286 -15.66 -14.96 12.85
CA LEU A 286 -16.73 -15.13 11.88
C LEU A 286 -16.53 -16.35 10.96
N GLY A 287 -15.39 -17.03 11.04
CA GLY A 287 -15.07 -18.19 10.20
C GLY A 287 -14.89 -17.84 8.72
N CYS A 288 -14.37 -16.64 8.41
CA CYS A 288 -14.11 -16.18 7.05
C CYS A 288 -12.67 -15.68 6.87
N LEU A 289 -11.71 -16.34 7.51
CA LEU A 289 -10.33 -15.87 7.59
C LEU A 289 -9.63 -15.78 6.23
N ASP A 290 -9.78 -16.78 5.37
CA ASP A 290 -9.14 -16.87 4.05
C ASP A 290 -9.31 -15.59 3.19
N PRO A 291 -10.54 -15.13 2.91
CA PRO A 291 -10.71 -13.90 2.14
C PRO A 291 -10.24 -12.65 2.91
N VAL A 292 -10.31 -12.63 4.24
CA VAL A 292 -9.81 -11.51 5.06
C VAL A 292 -8.28 -11.44 4.98
N LEU A 293 -7.57 -12.56 5.02
CA LEU A 293 -6.12 -12.63 4.83
C LEU A 293 -5.71 -12.06 3.48
N THR A 294 -6.43 -12.40 2.39
CA THR A 294 -6.14 -11.83 1.06
C THR A 294 -6.26 -10.31 1.07
N VAL A 295 -7.38 -9.79 1.59
CA VAL A 295 -7.65 -8.34 1.56
C VAL A 295 -6.63 -7.60 2.42
N THR A 296 -6.39 -8.07 3.65
CA THR A 296 -5.46 -7.42 4.58
C THR A 296 -4.00 -7.48 4.09
N ALA A 297 -3.56 -8.60 3.54
CA ALA A 297 -2.22 -8.70 2.94
C ALA A 297 -2.08 -7.77 1.72
N ALA A 298 -3.11 -7.69 0.87
CA ALA A 298 -3.09 -6.77 -0.28
C ALA A 298 -2.92 -5.31 0.14
N MET A 299 -3.62 -4.90 1.21
CA MET A 299 -3.53 -3.57 1.77
C MET A 299 -2.14 -3.26 2.35
N ALA A 300 -1.56 -4.20 3.10
CA ALA A 300 -0.28 -4.00 3.77
C ALA A 300 0.88 -3.81 2.79
N HIS A 301 0.86 -4.53 1.66
CA HIS A 301 1.88 -4.36 0.63
C HIS A 301 1.76 -3.04 -0.14
N GLY A 302 0.57 -2.43 -0.18
CA GLY A 302 0.32 -1.12 -0.81
C GLY A 302 0.56 -1.06 -2.32
N ARG A 303 0.79 -2.20 -2.97
CA ARG A 303 0.99 -2.31 -4.43
C ARG A 303 -0.34 -2.61 -5.11
N PRO A 304 -0.71 -1.87 -6.17
CA PRO A 304 -1.89 -2.21 -6.95
C PRO A 304 -1.80 -3.65 -7.47
N VAL A 305 -2.83 -4.46 -7.18
CA VAL A 305 -2.99 -5.77 -7.81
C VAL A 305 -3.40 -5.61 -9.26
N PHE A 306 -4.29 -4.65 -9.50
CA PHE A 306 -4.80 -4.32 -10.82
C PHE A 306 -3.90 -3.30 -11.52
N LEU A 307 -3.35 -3.69 -12.66
CA LEU A 307 -2.59 -2.79 -13.51
C LEU A 307 -3.55 -1.91 -14.32
N ASN A 308 -3.11 -0.69 -14.63
CA ASN A 308 -3.88 0.24 -15.48
C ASN A 308 -3.88 -0.31 -16.91
N LEU A 309 -4.99 -0.95 -17.30
CA LEU A 309 -5.23 -1.54 -18.62
C LEU A 309 -5.43 -0.50 -19.75
N GLN A 310 -4.99 0.76 -19.60
CA GLN A 310 -5.08 1.74 -20.69
C GLN A 310 -4.33 1.28 -21.96
N SER A 311 -3.46 0.29 -21.84
CA SER A 311 -2.66 -0.29 -22.93
C SER A 311 -3.00 -1.74 -23.27
N ALA A 312 -4.07 -2.33 -22.72
CA ALA A 312 -4.36 -3.74 -22.95
C ALA A 312 -5.46 -3.91 -24.00
N LEU A 313 -5.15 -4.75 -24.99
CA LEU A 313 -6.00 -5.20 -26.07
C LEU A 313 -7.38 -5.60 -25.54
N GLU A 314 -8.44 -5.33 -26.31
CA GLU A 314 -9.86 -5.53 -25.94
C GLU A 314 -10.16 -6.90 -25.29
N GLY A 315 -9.39 -7.94 -25.61
CA GLY A 315 -9.48 -9.26 -24.98
C GLY A 315 -9.16 -9.31 -23.48
N ALA A 316 -8.25 -8.46 -22.98
CA ALA A 316 -7.87 -8.45 -21.57
C ALA A 316 -8.96 -7.88 -20.65
N ALA A 317 -9.79 -6.98 -21.20
CA ALA A 317 -10.93 -6.41 -20.48
C ALA A 317 -12.02 -7.48 -20.25
N ALA A 318 -12.28 -8.35 -21.23
CA ALA A 318 -13.29 -9.41 -21.13
C ALA A 318 -12.90 -10.49 -20.11
N ALA A 319 -11.65 -10.98 -20.17
CA ALA A 319 -11.14 -11.97 -19.20
C ALA A 319 -11.22 -11.43 -17.77
N ARG A 320 -10.81 -10.17 -17.57
CA ARG A 320 -10.93 -9.49 -16.27
C ARG A 320 -12.38 -9.34 -15.82
N GLN A 321 -13.29 -8.94 -16.71
CA GLN A 321 -14.71 -8.80 -16.36
C GLN A 321 -15.31 -10.13 -15.90
N GLN A 322 -14.95 -11.23 -16.57
CA GLN A 322 -15.40 -12.57 -16.19
C GLN A 322 -14.83 -12.98 -14.82
N LEU A 323 -13.54 -12.73 -14.57
CA LEU A 323 -12.90 -13.01 -13.29
C LEU A 323 -13.55 -12.23 -12.13
N LEU A 324 -13.92 -10.97 -12.37
CA LEU A 324 -14.45 -10.06 -11.35
C LEU A 324 -15.99 -10.07 -11.25
N ARG A 325 -16.68 -10.98 -11.92
CA ARG A 325 -18.15 -11.03 -11.97
C ARG A 325 -18.79 -11.00 -10.58
N SER A 326 -18.28 -11.80 -9.64
CA SER A 326 -18.79 -11.85 -8.25
C SER A 326 -18.60 -10.53 -7.50
N ALA A 327 -17.49 -9.83 -7.76
CA ALA A 327 -17.17 -8.55 -7.15
C ALA A 327 -18.07 -7.42 -7.67
N VAL A 328 -18.38 -7.43 -8.97
CA VAL A 328 -19.32 -6.48 -9.60
C VAL A 328 -20.72 -6.66 -9.02
N THR A 329 -21.23 -7.90 -8.97
CA THR A 329 -22.54 -8.19 -8.38
C THR A 329 -22.60 -7.79 -6.90
N SER A 330 -21.52 -8.03 -6.15
CA SER A 330 -21.45 -7.70 -4.73
C SER A 330 -21.09 -6.24 -4.44
N ARG A 331 -20.76 -5.44 -5.48
CA ARG A 331 -20.32 -4.03 -5.37
C ARG A 331 -19.19 -3.86 -4.35
N SER A 332 -18.09 -4.58 -4.57
CA SER A 332 -17.00 -4.68 -3.59
C SER A 332 -15.63 -4.84 -4.24
N ASP A 333 -14.76 -3.85 -4.02
CA ASP A 333 -13.35 -3.90 -4.43
C ASP A 333 -12.58 -5.00 -3.68
N HIS A 334 -12.89 -5.21 -2.40
CA HIS A 334 -12.24 -6.24 -1.60
C HIS A 334 -12.57 -7.65 -2.11
N ILE A 335 -13.79 -7.90 -2.57
CA ILE A 335 -14.15 -9.16 -3.24
C ILE A 335 -13.44 -9.26 -4.61
N ALA A 336 -13.20 -8.15 -5.29
CA ALA A 336 -12.42 -8.16 -6.53
C ALA A 336 -10.98 -8.64 -6.28
N LEU A 337 -10.35 -8.19 -5.18
CA LEU A 337 -9.02 -8.65 -4.75
C LEU A 337 -9.02 -10.15 -4.45
N VAL A 338 -10.02 -10.64 -3.71
CA VAL A 338 -10.19 -12.08 -3.40
C VAL A 338 -10.37 -12.90 -4.67
N ALA A 339 -11.22 -12.44 -5.60
CA ALA A 339 -11.44 -13.13 -6.87
C ALA A 339 -10.17 -13.19 -7.72
N ALA A 340 -9.39 -12.09 -7.77
CA ALA A 340 -8.12 -12.04 -8.49
C ALA A 340 -7.09 -13.03 -7.92
N TYR A 341 -6.92 -13.05 -6.60
CA TYR A 341 -6.00 -13.97 -5.92
C TYR A 341 -6.42 -15.43 -6.10
N ASN A 342 -7.69 -15.76 -5.85
CA ASN A 342 -8.19 -17.14 -5.97
C ASN A 342 -8.14 -17.63 -7.43
N GLY A 343 -8.38 -16.76 -8.41
CA GLY A 343 -8.20 -17.08 -9.82
C GLY A 343 -6.75 -17.43 -10.15
N TRP A 344 -5.81 -16.64 -9.67
CA TRP A 344 -4.38 -16.86 -9.88
C TRP A 344 -3.88 -18.15 -9.21
N ILE A 345 -4.24 -18.40 -7.95
CA ILE A 345 -3.89 -19.66 -7.27
C ILE A 345 -4.43 -20.87 -8.04
N LYS A 346 -5.69 -20.84 -8.48
CA LYS A 346 -6.28 -21.94 -9.28
C LYS A 346 -5.56 -22.16 -10.61
N ALA A 347 -5.09 -21.09 -11.26
CA ALA A 347 -4.32 -21.20 -12.48
C ALA A 347 -2.93 -21.83 -12.22
N VAL A 348 -2.28 -21.40 -11.14
CA VAL A 348 -0.98 -21.94 -10.71
C VAL A 348 -1.07 -23.41 -10.31
N GLU A 349 -2.12 -23.81 -9.59
CA GLU A 349 -2.35 -25.21 -9.20
C GLU A 349 -2.59 -26.13 -10.41
N LYS A 350 -3.33 -25.66 -11.43
CA LYS A 350 -3.68 -26.48 -12.60
C LYS A 350 -2.58 -26.58 -13.65
N GLY A 351 -1.87 -25.48 -13.89
CA GLY A 351 -0.94 -25.36 -15.02
C GLY A 351 0.45 -24.86 -14.64
N GLY A 352 0.76 -24.82 -13.35
CA GLY A 352 2.02 -24.31 -12.84
C GLY A 352 2.17 -22.79 -13.02
N ARG A 353 3.40 -22.32 -12.82
CA ARG A 353 3.71 -20.88 -12.80
C ARG A 353 3.38 -20.18 -14.13
N SER A 354 3.60 -20.87 -15.26
CA SER A 354 3.30 -20.32 -16.60
C SER A 354 1.82 -20.00 -16.78
N ALA A 355 0.91 -20.86 -16.30
CA ALA A 355 -0.53 -20.60 -16.35
C ALA A 355 -0.93 -19.42 -15.45
N GLY A 356 -0.28 -19.26 -14.29
CA GLY A 356 -0.46 -18.10 -13.42
C GLY A 356 -0.04 -16.78 -14.10
N SER A 357 1.15 -16.77 -14.73
CA SER A 357 1.63 -15.61 -15.48
C SER A 357 0.73 -15.28 -16.68
N GLN A 358 0.21 -16.30 -17.38
CA GLN A 358 -0.73 -16.11 -18.49
C GLN A 358 -2.03 -15.44 -18.01
N LEU A 359 -2.62 -15.92 -16.91
CA LEU A 359 -3.81 -15.30 -16.32
C LEU A 359 -3.53 -13.83 -15.94
N CYS A 360 -2.36 -13.55 -15.36
CA CYS A 360 -1.97 -12.18 -15.01
C CYS A 360 -1.89 -11.27 -16.24
N SER A 361 -1.31 -11.76 -17.34
CA SER A 361 -1.27 -11.06 -18.62
C SER A 361 -2.68 -10.82 -19.15
N ASP A 362 -3.52 -11.85 -19.17
CA ASP A 362 -4.87 -11.80 -19.74
C ASP A 362 -5.81 -10.89 -18.92
N CYS A 363 -5.64 -10.81 -17.60
CA CYS A 363 -6.51 -10.01 -16.73
C CYS A 363 -5.89 -8.66 -16.32
N GLY A 364 -4.66 -8.36 -16.73
CA GLY A 364 -3.90 -7.18 -16.27
C GLY A 364 -3.67 -7.16 -14.76
N LEU A 365 -3.22 -8.28 -14.21
CA LEU A 365 -2.85 -8.42 -12.80
C LEU A 365 -1.33 -8.35 -12.63
N SER A 366 -0.89 -7.83 -11.50
CA SER A 366 0.51 -7.89 -11.09
C SER A 366 0.80 -9.21 -10.39
N GLU A 367 1.47 -10.14 -11.07
CA GLU A 367 1.92 -11.41 -10.47
C GLU A 367 2.75 -11.17 -9.20
N SER A 368 3.57 -10.12 -9.20
CA SER A 368 4.38 -9.78 -8.03
C SER A 368 3.58 -9.27 -6.84
N SER A 369 2.46 -8.59 -7.08
CA SER A 369 1.54 -8.18 -6.02
C SER A 369 0.82 -9.41 -5.45
N LEU A 370 0.48 -10.38 -6.29
CA LEU A 370 -0.18 -11.63 -5.88
C LEU A 370 0.74 -12.56 -5.08
N GLU A 371 2.01 -12.69 -5.49
CA GLU A 371 3.04 -13.40 -4.72
C GLU A 371 3.32 -12.73 -3.37
N ALA A 372 3.35 -11.39 -3.33
CA ALA A 372 3.47 -10.66 -2.07
C ALA A 372 2.27 -10.97 -1.14
N ILE A 373 1.05 -10.87 -1.67
CA ILE A 373 -0.18 -11.25 -0.93
C ILE A 373 -0.07 -12.68 -0.39
N ARG A 374 0.38 -13.63 -1.20
CA ARG A 374 0.59 -15.03 -0.77
C ARG A 374 1.53 -15.11 0.45
N ALA A 375 2.65 -14.40 0.41
CA ALA A 375 3.60 -14.35 1.52
C ALA A 375 3.00 -13.67 2.78
N GLY A 376 2.33 -12.53 2.62
CA GLY A 376 1.69 -11.81 3.73
C GLY A 376 0.57 -12.62 4.40
N ARG A 377 -0.18 -13.40 3.63
CA ARG A 377 -1.20 -14.32 4.18
C ARG A 377 -0.60 -15.35 5.13
N VAL A 378 0.56 -15.93 4.77
CA VAL A 378 1.27 -16.90 5.62
C VAL A 378 1.78 -16.23 6.89
N GLU A 379 2.35 -15.03 6.77
CA GLU A 379 2.83 -14.25 7.92
C GLU A 379 1.69 -13.92 8.89
N TYR A 380 0.55 -13.46 8.40
CA TYR A 380 -0.60 -13.13 9.23
C TYR A 380 -1.25 -14.35 9.87
N ALA A 381 -1.36 -15.46 9.15
CA ALA A 381 -1.83 -16.72 9.73
C ALA A 381 -0.91 -17.20 10.86
N ARG A 382 0.42 -17.05 10.70
CA ARG A 382 1.39 -17.39 11.75
C ARG A 382 1.20 -16.52 12.99
N VAL A 383 1.07 -15.19 12.84
CA VAL A 383 0.82 -14.28 13.97
C VAL A 383 -0.47 -14.66 14.70
N LEU A 384 -1.54 -15.01 13.97
CA LEU A 384 -2.80 -15.45 14.58
C LEU A 384 -2.67 -16.78 15.33
N GLY A 385 -1.87 -17.71 14.81
CA GLY A 385 -1.54 -18.97 15.49
C GLY A 385 -0.74 -18.75 16.78
N GLU A 386 0.27 -17.87 16.75
CA GLU A 386 1.07 -17.50 17.93
C GLU A 386 0.23 -16.82 19.02
N LEU A 387 -0.84 -16.12 18.63
CA LEU A 387 -1.79 -15.48 19.55
C LEU A 387 -2.94 -16.40 19.98
N GLY A 388 -2.99 -17.65 19.50
CA GLY A 388 -4.01 -18.63 19.88
C GLY A 388 -5.38 -18.43 19.21
N PHE A 389 -5.47 -17.63 18.14
CA PHE A 389 -6.70 -17.51 17.33
C PHE A 389 -6.88 -18.64 16.33
N LEU A 390 -5.79 -19.34 16.01
CA LEU A 390 -5.78 -20.52 15.16
C LEU A 390 -5.16 -21.68 15.92
N GLU A 391 -5.71 -22.87 15.74
CA GLU A 391 -5.02 -24.09 16.13
C GLU A 391 -3.70 -24.15 15.38
N SER A 392 -2.61 -24.54 16.07
CA SER A 392 -1.24 -24.55 15.53
C SER A 392 -1.01 -25.67 14.49
N ASP A 393 -2.03 -26.02 13.71
CA ASP A 393 -1.99 -27.05 12.69
C ASP A 393 -1.28 -26.52 11.44
N PRO A 394 -0.19 -27.18 10.98
CA PRO A 394 0.54 -26.80 9.77
C PRO A 394 -0.34 -26.69 8.51
N TRP A 395 -1.46 -27.41 8.50
CA TRP A 395 -2.47 -27.39 7.44
C TRP A 395 -3.14 -26.01 7.29
N VAL A 396 -3.46 -25.32 8.40
CA VAL A 396 -4.13 -24.01 8.37
C VAL A 396 -3.20 -22.95 7.76
N ILE A 397 -1.90 -23.05 8.06
CA ILE A 397 -0.86 -22.19 7.49
C ILE A 397 -0.62 -22.52 6.00
N ALA A 398 -0.67 -23.81 5.61
CA ALA A 398 -0.57 -24.24 4.21
C ALA A 398 -1.80 -23.81 3.37
N ALA A 399 -3.01 -23.91 3.94
CA ALA A 399 -4.24 -23.40 3.35
C ALA A 399 -4.17 -21.87 3.17
N ALA A 400 -3.61 -21.15 4.16
CA ALA A 400 -3.33 -19.72 4.04
C ALA A 400 -2.34 -19.42 2.89
N ALA A 401 -1.38 -20.30 2.60
CA ALA A 401 -0.48 -20.19 1.44
C ALA A 401 -1.12 -20.53 0.09
N GLY A 402 -2.43 -20.83 0.05
CA GLY A 402 -3.14 -21.23 -1.17
C GLY A 402 -2.81 -22.64 -1.64
N ALA A 403 -2.24 -23.50 -0.79
CA ALA A 403 -2.11 -24.93 -1.08
C ALA A 403 -3.38 -25.62 -0.59
N GLY A 404 -4.36 -25.83 -1.48
CA GLY A 404 -5.57 -26.62 -1.16
C GLY A 404 -6.89 -25.85 -1.07
N THR A 405 -7.03 -24.70 -1.73
CA THR A 405 -8.33 -23.98 -1.82
C THR A 405 -9.28 -24.55 -2.88
N GLY A 406 -9.09 -25.82 -3.24
CA GLY A 406 -10.10 -26.62 -3.91
C GLY A 406 -11.26 -26.85 -2.96
N ALA A 407 -12.27 -25.98 -3.04
CA ALA A 407 -13.62 -26.37 -2.66
C ALA A 407 -13.97 -27.65 -3.45
N GLY A 408 -13.73 -28.82 -2.87
CA GLY A 408 -14.11 -30.12 -3.44
C GLY A 408 -13.04 -31.20 -3.66
N GLN A 409 -11.86 -31.19 -3.02
CA GLN A 409 -11.04 -32.41 -2.96
C GLN A 409 -10.71 -32.82 -1.53
N GLN A 410 -11.62 -33.62 -0.96
CA GLN A 410 -11.35 -34.57 0.10
C GLN A 410 -10.12 -35.40 -0.28
N GLN A 411 -9.04 -35.24 0.48
CA GLN A 411 -7.97 -36.24 0.50
C GLN A 411 -8.51 -37.43 1.29
N GLN A 412 -8.73 -38.55 0.61
CA GLN A 412 -9.08 -39.82 1.23
C GLN A 412 -8.00 -40.21 2.26
N GLY A 413 -8.39 -40.31 3.53
CA GLY A 413 -7.60 -41.01 4.56
C GLY A 413 -7.27 -40.18 5.80
N GLY A 414 -8.29 -39.77 6.55
CA GLY A 414 -8.17 -39.15 7.87
C GLY A 414 -9.37 -38.25 8.11
N ALA A 415 -10.07 -38.40 9.24
CA ALA A 415 -11.34 -37.76 9.55
C ALA A 415 -11.43 -36.30 9.07
N ASP A 416 -12.56 -35.91 8.47
CA ASP A 416 -12.89 -34.56 8.02
C ASP A 416 -12.62 -33.54 9.14
N LYS A 417 -11.41 -32.96 9.18
CA LYS A 417 -11.12 -31.82 10.05
C LYS A 417 -11.81 -30.61 9.42
N GLU A 418 -13.00 -30.28 9.90
CA GLU A 418 -13.64 -29.00 9.57
C GLU A 418 -12.65 -27.87 9.91
N ASP A 419 -12.47 -26.92 8.99
CA ASP A 419 -11.71 -25.70 9.27
C ASP A 419 -12.62 -24.66 9.91
N PRO A 420 -12.62 -24.50 11.25
CA PRO A 420 -13.52 -23.55 11.90
C PRO A 420 -13.24 -22.11 11.46
N ALA A 421 -12.01 -21.80 11.06
CA ALA A 421 -11.61 -20.47 10.63
C ALA A 421 -12.13 -20.09 9.24
N ASN A 422 -12.60 -21.07 8.45
CA ASN A 422 -13.02 -20.86 7.05
C ASN A 422 -14.39 -21.43 6.67
N ARG A 423 -15.17 -21.96 7.61
CA ARG A 423 -16.55 -22.45 7.38
C ARG A 423 -17.46 -21.49 6.59
N ASN A 424 -17.23 -20.18 6.71
CA ASN A 424 -18.02 -19.11 6.07
C ASN A 424 -17.24 -18.36 4.96
N ALA A 425 -16.05 -18.81 4.57
CA ALA A 425 -15.17 -18.09 3.62
C ALA A 425 -15.82 -17.84 2.24
N GLY A 426 -16.70 -18.73 1.78
CA GLY A 426 -17.44 -18.57 0.52
C GLY A 426 -18.55 -17.53 0.54
N ASN A 427 -18.93 -17.01 1.71
CA ASN A 427 -20.06 -16.10 1.87
C ASN A 427 -19.60 -14.64 2.00
N ALA A 428 -19.88 -13.85 0.95
CA ALA A 428 -19.51 -12.44 0.86
C ALA A 428 -20.00 -11.58 2.03
N ARG A 429 -21.11 -11.94 2.70
CA ARG A 429 -21.66 -11.17 3.83
C ARG A 429 -20.73 -11.20 5.04
N PHE A 430 -20.10 -12.34 5.31
CA PHE A 430 -19.17 -12.48 6.44
C PHE A 430 -17.85 -11.74 6.18
N LEU A 431 -17.33 -11.77 4.96
CA LEU A 431 -16.16 -10.95 4.59
C LEU A 431 -16.48 -9.45 4.80
N LYS A 432 -17.61 -8.98 4.28
CA LYS A 432 -18.06 -7.58 4.43
C LYS A 432 -18.24 -7.19 5.89
N ALA A 433 -18.75 -8.10 6.71
CA ALA A 433 -18.91 -7.92 8.15
C ALA A 433 -17.55 -7.81 8.87
N ALA A 434 -16.59 -8.69 8.58
CA ALA A 434 -15.24 -8.62 9.13
C ALA A 434 -14.51 -7.33 8.74
N LEU A 435 -14.64 -6.90 7.47
CA LEU A 435 -14.08 -5.63 7.00
C LEU A 435 -14.75 -4.44 7.68
N CYS A 436 -16.07 -4.49 7.86
CA CYS A 436 -16.80 -3.48 8.63
C CYS A 436 -16.26 -3.39 10.07
N ALA A 437 -16.05 -4.53 10.73
CA ALA A 437 -15.52 -4.57 12.09
C ALA A 437 -14.09 -3.99 12.22
N GLY A 438 -13.21 -4.31 11.26
CA GLY A 438 -11.84 -3.82 11.26
C GLY A 438 -11.70 -2.34 10.91
N PHE A 439 -12.46 -1.87 9.92
CA PHE A 439 -12.26 -0.54 9.33
C PHE A 439 -13.24 0.52 9.81
N TYR A 440 -14.32 0.17 10.53
CA TYR A 440 -15.14 1.18 11.23
C TYR A 440 -14.25 2.08 12.10
N PRO A 441 -14.40 3.43 12.06
CA PRO A 441 -15.53 4.20 11.51
C PRO A 441 -15.37 4.67 10.04
N SER A 442 -14.52 4.03 9.23
CA SER A 442 -14.26 4.37 7.83
C SER A 442 -15.43 3.95 6.93
N VAL A 443 -16.54 4.70 7.00
CA VAL A 443 -17.79 4.39 6.33
C VAL A 443 -18.28 5.56 5.48
N LEU A 444 -18.90 5.24 4.33
CA LEU A 444 -19.49 6.20 3.42
C LEU A 444 -21.00 6.00 3.37
N ARG A 445 -21.74 7.11 3.43
CA ARG A 445 -23.17 7.14 3.15
C ARG A 445 -23.42 7.38 1.67
N VAL A 446 -24.26 6.55 1.07
CA VAL A 446 -24.75 6.73 -0.29
C VAL A 446 -25.99 7.61 -0.28
N GLN A 447 -25.98 8.62 -1.13
CA GLN A 447 -27.13 9.41 -1.51
C GLN A 447 -27.47 9.05 -2.96
N HIS A 448 -28.57 8.34 -3.15
CA HIS A 448 -29.11 8.04 -4.47
C HIS A 448 -29.72 9.28 -5.10
N PRO A 449 -29.64 9.42 -6.44
CA PRO A 449 -30.39 10.45 -7.13
C PRO A 449 -31.90 10.19 -7.01
N LYS A 450 -32.70 11.24 -7.25
CA LYS A 450 -34.16 11.09 -7.36
C LYS A 450 -34.46 10.11 -8.50
N THR A 451 -35.31 9.13 -8.23
CA THR A 451 -35.72 8.13 -9.22
C THR A 451 -36.41 8.83 -10.39
N LYS A 452 -35.93 8.56 -11.60
CA LYS A 452 -36.58 9.00 -12.84
C LYS A 452 -37.32 7.80 -13.40
N TYR A 453 -38.58 7.97 -13.76
CA TYR A 453 -39.39 6.92 -14.38
C TYR A 453 -39.42 7.13 -15.89
N LYS A 454 -39.28 6.06 -16.66
CA LYS A 454 -39.50 6.04 -18.11
C LYS A 454 -40.81 5.31 -18.38
N GLU A 455 -41.65 5.87 -19.23
CA GLU A 455 -42.83 5.17 -19.73
C GLU A 455 -42.41 4.17 -20.82
N VAL A 456 -42.78 2.91 -20.63
CA VAL A 456 -42.56 1.80 -21.57
C VAL A 456 -43.93 1.20 -21.89
N TYR A 457 -44.07 0.49 -23.02
CA TYR A 457 -45.35 -0.02 -23.58
C TYR A 457 -46.17 -0.94 -22.64
N GLY A 458 -45.69 -1.26 -21.42
CA GLY A 458 -46.39 -2.02 -20.40
C GLY A 458 -46.38 -1.41 -18.98
N GLY A 459 -45.98 -0.14 -18.81
CA GLY A 459 -45.95 0.53 -17.51
C GLY A 459 -44.89 1.62 -17.37
N THR A 460 -44.70 2.12 -16.15
CA THR A 460 -43.58 3.01 -15.80
C THR A 460 -42.44 2.17 -15.21
N GLU A 461 -41.27 2.20 -15.86
CA GLU A 461 -40.07 1.51 -15.38
C GLU A 461 -39.11 2.53 -14.73
N GLU A 462 -38.54 2.16 -13.58
CA GLU A 462 -37.51 2.97 -12.91
C GLU A 462 -36.26 3.00 -13.80
N ALA A 463 -35.87 4.17 -14.31
CA ALA A 463 -34.66 4.30 -15.10
C ALA A 463 -33.44 4.01 -14.22
N GLU A 464 -32.52 3.17 -14.71
CA GLU A 464 -31.24 2.97 -14.04
C GLU A 464 -30.51 4.31 -13.88
N ALA A 465 -30.13 4.62 -12.64
CA ALA A 465 -29.39 5.82 -12.32
C ALA A 465 -27.97 5.75 -12.91
N ASP A 466 -27.48 6.85 -13.48
CA ASP A 466 -26.07 6.96 -13.88
C ASP A 466 -25.19 6.98 -12.62
N ALA A 467 -24.06 6.27 -12.65
CA ALA A 467 -23.07 6.27 -11.58
C ALA A 467 -22.59 7.70 -11.22
N LYS A 468 -22.58 8.63 -12.19
CA LYS A 468 -22.23 10.04 -11.98
C LYS A 468 -23.22 10.77 -11.07
N ASP A 469 -24.47 10.32 -11.04
CA ASP A 469 -25.53 10.92 -10.23
C ASP A 469 -25.51 10.38 -8.79
N VAL A 470 -24.79 9.27 -8.54
CA VAL A 470 -24.62 8.71 -7.19
C VAL A 470 -23.68 9.56 -6.36
N LYS A 471 -24.09 9.81 -5.12
CA LYS A 471 -23.43 10.75 -4.25
C LYS A 471 -22.91 10.09 -2.96
N LEU A 472 -21.59 10.14 -2.70
CA LEU A 472 -20.97 9.54 -1.52
C LEU A 472 -20.51 10.58 -0.51
N PHE A 473 -20.75 10.32 0.78
CA PHE A 473 -20.37 11.22 1.86
C PHE A 473 -19.67 10.48 3.00
N ASP A 474 -18.56 11.04 3.46
CA ASP A 474 -17.93 10.69 4.72
C ASP A 474 -18.48 11.59 5.84
N ARG A 475 -18.58 11.05 7.07
CA ARG A 475 -19.18 11.74 8.23
C ARG A 475 -18.47 13.06 8.55
N GLU A 476 -17.14 13.07 8.55
CA GLU A 476 -16.33 14.21 8.98
C GLU A 476 -15.88 15.08 7.80
N ARG A 477 -15.70 14.45 6.64
CA ARG A 477 -15.04 15.09 5.48
C ARG A 477 -16.01 15.53 4.38
N GLY A 478 -17.29 15.20 4.52
CA GLY A 478 -18.31 15.55 3.56
C GLY A 478 -18.15 14.80 2.24
N ARG A 479 -18.14 15.52 1.12
CA ARG A 479 -18.22 14.90 -0.22
C ARG A 479 -16.94 14.14 -0.58
N VAL A 480 -17.11 12.87 -0.98
CA VAL A 480 -16.02 12.03 -1.49
C VAL A 480 -16.36 11.42 -2.85
N PHE A 481 -15.34 10.89 -3.53
CA PHE A 481 -15.47 10.24 -4.83
C PHE A 481 -14.73 8.89 -4.81
N LEU A 482 -15.22 7.93 -5.60
CA LEU A 482 -14.49 6.69 -5.83
C LEU A 482 -13.38 6.91 -6.85
N HIS A 483 -12.24 6.25 -6.65
CA HIS A 483 -11.16 6.24 -7.61
C HIS A 483 -11.62 5.52 -8.90
N PRO A 484 -11.25 5.99 -10.11
CA PRO A 484 -11.69 5.38 -11.37
C PRO A 484 -11.32 3.90 -11.56
N GLY A 485 -10.33 3.42 -10.80
CA GLY A 485 -9.93 2.01 -10.78
C GLY A 485 -10.79 1.10 -9.91
N SER A 486 -11.73 1.64 -9.13
CA SER A 486 -12.65 0.86 -8.29
C SER A 486 -13.74 0.20 -9.13
N VAL A 487 -14.11 -1.05 -8.81
CA VAL A 487 -15.25 -1.74 -9.42
C VAL A 487 -16.58 -1.06 -9.06
N CYS A 488 -16.59 -0.26 -8.00
CA CYS A 488 -17.76 0.50 -7.56
C CYS A 488 -17.92 1.83 -8.32
N PHE A 489 -16.93 2.24 -9.14
CA PHE A 489 -16.92 3.54 -9.80
C PHE A 489 -18.06 3.72 -10.81
N SER A 490 -18.44 2.65 -11.52
CA SER A 490 -19.51 2.65 -12.53
C SER A 490 -20.85 2.16 -11.99
N VAL A 491 -21.00 2.04 -10.67
CA VAL A 491 -22.23 1.52 -10.05
C VAL A 491 -23.26 2.64 -9.83
N GLY A 492 -24.40 2.53 -10.50
CA GLY A 492 -25.52 3.48 -10.42
C GLY A 492 -26.50 3.29 -9.26
N LYS A 493 -26.59 2.07 -8.70
CA LYS A 493 -27.52 1.72 -7.62
C LYS A 493 -26.84 0.81 -6.62
N TYR A 494 -27.09 1.04 -5.34
CA TYR A 494 -26.58 0.26 -4.20
C TYR A 494 -27.79 -0.24 -3.42
N GLU A 495 -27.82 -1.54 -3.09
CA GLU A 495 -28.88 -2.13 -2.26
C GLU A 495 -28.83 -1.62 -0.82
N SER A 496 -27.63 -1.38 -0.31
CA SER A 496 -27.40 -0.76 0.99
C SER A 496 -26.92 0.67 0.78
N GLY A 497 -27.42 1.60 1.59
CA GLY A 497 -26.98 3.00 1.61
C GLY A 497 -25.59 3.22 2.18
N TRP A 498 -24.78 2.17 2.37
CA TRP A 498 -23.51 2.23 3.09
C TRP A 498 -22.39 1.43 2.43
N LEU A 499 -21.19 2.02 2.43
CA LEU A 499 -19.95 1.35 2.06
C LEU A 499 -18.92 1.47 3.19
N VAL A 500 -18.12 0.43 3.40
CA VAL A 500 -16.87 0.54 4.17
C VAL A 500 -15.72 0.82 3.20
N TYR A 501 -14.75 1.62 3.61
CA TYR A 501 -13.53 1.88 2.85
C TYR A 501 -12.29 1.64 3.70
N THR A 502 -11.19 1.32 3.04
CA THR A 502 -9.91 0.99 3.69
C THR A 502 -8.90 2.11 3.59
N GLN A 503 -8.88 2.82 2.46
CA GLN A 503 -7.96 3.91 2.21
C GLN A 503 -8.64 5.09 1.51
N MET A 504 -8.40 6.29 2.03
CA MET A 504 -8.78 7.56 1.42
C MET A 504 -7.53 8.39 1.18
N THR A 505 -7.43 8.95 -0.03
CA THR A 505 -6.32 9.82 -0.43
C THR A 505 -6.86 11.12 -0.98
N GLU A 506 -6.22 12.23 -0.63
CA GLU A 506 -6.48 13.50 -1.29
C GLU A 506 -5.59 13.66 -2.52
N MET A 507 -6.20 14.00 -3.66
CA MET A 507 -5.49 14.33 -4.90
C MET A 507 -5.93 15.68 -5.42
N ILE A 508 -4.99 16.43 -5.99
CA ILE A 508 -5.28 17.69 -6.68
C ILE A 508 -5.65 17.35 -8.13
N ARG A 509 -6.87 17.70 -8.54
CA ARG A 509 -7.34 17.55 -9.93
C ARG A 509 -8.01 18.84 -10.37
N ASP A 510 -7.59 19.36 -11.52
CA ASP A 510 -8.08 20.63 -12.08
C ASP A 510 -7.91 21.81 -11.10
N GLY A 511 -6.80 21.82 -10.35
CA GLY A 511 -6.49 22.85 -9.35
C GLY A 511 -7.31 22.78 -8.05
N ARG A 512 -8.16 21.76 -7.86
CA ARG A 512 -8.97 21.59 -6.64
C ARG A 512 -8.66 20.25 -5.93
N PRO A 513 -8.64 20.22 -4.58
CA PRO A 513 -8.50 18.98 -3.85
C PRO A 513 -9.77 18.13 -4.00
N LYS A 514 -9.61 16.85 -4.35
CA LYS A 514 -10.68 15.86 -4.36
C LYS A 514 -10.28 14.70 -3.45
N LEU A 515 -11.21 14.29 -2.60
CA LEU A 515 -11.07 13.10 -1.76
C LEU A 515 -11.46 11.88 -2.56
N LEU A 516 -10.49 10.99 -2.75
CA LEU A 516 -10.63 9.76 -3.52
C LEU A 516 -10.49 8.56 -2.60
N VAL A 517 -11.52 7.72 -2.60
CA VAL A 517 -11.52 6.40 -1.97
C VAL A 517 -11.07 5.38 -3.00
N ARG A 518 -9.98 4.67 -2.69
CA ARG A 518 -9.39 3.71 -3.63
C ARG A 518 -10.13 2.39 -3.68
N GLU A 519 -10.51 1.89 -2.51
CA GLU A 519 -11.13 0.59 -2.32
C GLU A 519 -12.32 0.77 -1.37
N ALA A 520 -13.49 0.29 -1.81
CA ALA A 520 -14.71 0.34 -1.04
C ALA A 520 -15.50 -0.96 -1.19
N SER A 521 -16.39 -1.22 -0.23
CA SER A 521 -17.33 -2.34 -0.32
C SER A 521 -18.66 -2.00 0.29
N MET A 522 -19.73 -2.26 -0.47
CA MET A 522 -21.08 -2.14 0.03
C MET A 522 -21.29 -3.10 1.20
N VAL A 523 -21.67 -2.57 2.36
CA VAL A 523 -21.93 -3.33 3.59
C VAL A 523 -23.41 -3.26 3.95
N PRO A 524 -24.01 -4.35 4.46
CA PRO A 524 -25.40 -4.29 4.94
C PRO A 524 -25.48 -3.47 6.23
N VAL A 525 -26.63 -2.83 6.47
CA VAL A 525 -26.87 -1.99 7.66
C VAL A 525 -26.61 -2.77 8.96
N TYR A 526 -26.96 -4.05 9.01
CA TYR A 526 -26.73 -4.89 10.18
C TYR A 526 -25.25 -5.07 10.56
N SER A 527 -24.33 -5.04 9.59
CA SER A 527 -22.90 -5.06 9.90
C SER A 527 -22.46 -3.79 10.63
N LEU A 528 -23.02 -2.64 10.24
CA LEU A 528 -22.78 -1.36 10.93
C LEU A 528 -23.44 -1.33 12.30
N LEU A 529 -24.64 -1.89 12.43
CA LEU A 529 -25.31 -1.98 13.73
C LEU A 529 -24.53 -2.85 14.73
N LEU A 530 -23.95 -3.96 14.26
CA LEU A 530 -23.24 -4.91 15.11
C LEU A 530 -21.82 -4.46 15.48
N PHE A 531 -21.09 -3.86 14.54
CA PHE A 531 -19.67 -3.50 14.71
C PHE A 531 -19.40 -2.00 14.73
N GLY A 532 -20.45 -1.19 14.69
CA GLY A 532 -20.36 0.26 14.78
C GLY A 532 -20.11 0.76 16.20
N GLY A 533 -20.35 2.05 16.40
CA GLY A 533 -20.21 2.71 17.70
C GLY A 533 -21.44 2.51 18.59
N GLU A 534 -21.65 3.48 19.48
CA GLU A 534 -22.79 3.48 20.39
C GLU A 534 -24.13 3.41 19.65
N VAL A 535 -25.01 2.53 20.12
CA VAL A 535 -26.35 2.34 19.56
C VAL A 535 -27.34 2.98 20.52
N ALA A 536 -28.04 4.00 20.03
CA ALA A 536 -29.17 4.62 20.72
C ALA A 536 -30.45 4.31 19.95
N VAL A 537 -31.54 4.05 20.69
CA VAL A 537 -32.87 3.86 20.11
C VAL A 537 -33.62 5.19 20.23
N GLU A 538 -33.83 5.85 19.11
CA GLU A 538 -34.71 7.02 19.03
C GLU A 538 -36.14 6.53 18.77
N HIS A 539 -37.00 6.65 19.79
CA HIS A 539 -38.44 6.47 19.59
C HIS A 539 -38.98 7.73 18.92
N ALA A 540 -39.55 7.57 17.72
CA ALA A 540 -40.20 8.63 16.95
C ALA A 540 -41.58 8.99 17.54
#